data_AF-A0AAE0JCT0-F1
#
_entry.id   AF-A0AAE0JCT0-F1
#
_cell.length_a   1.000
_cell.length_b   1.000
_cell.length_c   1.000
_cell.angle_alpha   90.00
_cell.angle_beta   90.00
_cell.angle_gamma   90.00
#
_symmetry.space_group_name_H-M   'P 1'
#
loop_
_entity.id
_entity.type
_entity.pdbx_description
1 polymer ?
#
loop_
_entity_poly.entity_id
_entity_poly.type
_entity_poly.pdbx_seq_one_letter_code
_entity_poly.pdbx_strand_id
1 'polypeptide(L)'
;MPPGGFSHQRSQSTSSLPPPSSSASVAGSSFGIHARHASTSLRGPGAHITRPTGIPSFRGYYYYYSLSLRTGSNQDVGGLLAGPLLGGRQQADKDAKEKEKKKKRGGQQGGGKGGGGGQGGGGAGGAGGGKGIGMTQNTNVTMDEKGPVVADGKRAVVTVERMKVKKRSNFETLIKFGTDATGLERTFRLFQALAQCIAHIPSIRSIFIFFLYTLHQVLRASLVMGLSTFNLSPPLKESFPPSTEAEAQIITIALGVRSKLSQGRRFFRLFRFLESFHSASTLYYQHQAQTETDKSEADIYCMWLDIMSKSFNGMYNLFEALGFFAALGVPGLDPWGAEVNRFLHVEGQRFWLFALVCGVVAGVVRLVNDRDQAGVDGAGDAAETEKEKEKQTGTKEEDEHGNQLKEEERQRAVLEQKEQRNAIRKDRCMRIQRRVMADLLDLAQPGAVVGWFPDWPGMIGLMMVGSTWLTGVEVWEKCAR
;
A
#
# COMPACT_ATOMS: atom_id res chain seq x y z
N MET A 1 22.68 50.17 45.97
CA MET A 1 22.94 48.77 46.35
C MET A 1 23.27 48.71 47.83
N PRO A 2 22.52 47.95 48.64
CA PRO A 2 22.96 47.46 49.94
C PRO A 2 22.91 45.91 50.00
N PRO A 3 23.77 45.27 50.82
CA PRO A 3 23.49 43.93 51.34
C PRO A 3 23.53 43.87 52.87
N GLY A 4 22.94 42.80 53.42
CA GLY A 4 22.87 42.53 54.86
C GLY A 4 21.62 43.11 55.52
N GLY A 5 20.86 42.36 56.33
CA GLY A 5 21.00 40.94 56.68
C GLY A 5 20.18 40.70 57.95
N PHE A 6 19.11 39.92 57.87
CA PHE A 6 18.22 39.67 59.01
C PHE A 6 17.98 38.17 59.19
N SER A 7 18.45 37.66 60.32
CA SER A 7 18.09 36.35 60.86
C SER A 7 16.84 36.47 61.71
N HIS A 8 15.88 35.58 61.52
CA HIS A 8 14.82 35.36 62.51
C HIS A 8 14.63 33.86 62.74
N GLN A 9 14.89 33.44 63.97
CA GLN A 9 14.33 32.20 64.51
C GLN A 9 12.80 32.31 64.50
N ARG A 10 12.11 31.24 64.11
CA ARG A 10 10.75 30.99 64.60
C ARG A 10 10.57 29.51 64.95
N SER A 11 9.88 29.32 66.06
CA SER A 11 9.80 28.07 66.81
C SER A 11 8.99 26.98 66.10
N GLN A 12 9.32 25.73 66.42
CA GLN A 12 8.55 24.56 65.99
C GLN A 12 7.18 24.53 66.67
N SER A 13 6.17 24.04 65.94
CA SER A 13 4.83 23.72 66.46
C SER A 13 4.42 22.35 65.96
N THR A 14 3.80 21.55 66.84
CA THR A 14 3.54 20.12 66.66
C THR A 14 2.09 19.83 66.24
N SER A 15 1.91 18.94 65.25
CA SER A 15 0.66 18.21 64.97
C SER A 15 0.99 16.97 64.12
N SER A 16 1.07 15.77 64.71
CA SER A 16 -0.05 14.85 65.00
C SER A 16 -0.62 14.14 63.76
N LEU A 17 -0.15 12.90 63.54
CA LEU A 17 -0.65 11.93 62.56
C LEU A 17 -2.00 11.32 63.00
N PRO A 18 -2.91 10.97 62.06
CA PRO A 18 -4.03 10.05 62.33
C PRO A 18 -3.61 8.56 62.12
N PRO A 19 -4.20 7.60 62.86
CA PRO A 19 -3.86 6.18 62.79
C PRO A 19 -4.67 5.40 61.73
N PRO A 20 -4.20 4.22 61.28
CA PRO A 20 -4.97 3.32 60.42
C PRO A 20 -5.91 2.43 61.24
N SER A 21 -7.20 2.40 60.88
CA SER A 21 -8.16 1.41 61.40
C SER A 21 -8.06 0.09 60.65
N SER A 22 -8.34 -1.02 61.34
CA SER A 22 -8.25 -2.37 60.80
C SER A 22 -9.40 -3.24 61.29
N SER A 23 -9.59 -4.39 60.62
CA SER A 23 -10.51 -5.50 60.91
C SER A 23 -12.00 -5.30 60.60
N ALA A 24 -12.50 -6.19 59.72
CA ALA A 24 -13.82 -6.82 59.83
C ALA A 24 -13.77 -8.15 59.06
N SER A 25 -13.61 -9.26 59.78
CA SER A 25 -13.69 -10.62 59.23
C SER A 25 -15.14 -11.09 59.20
N VAL A 26 -15.58 -11.70 58.10
CA VAL A 26 -16.88 -12.39 58.02
C VAL A 26 -16.63 -13.83 57.57
N ALA A 27 -17.04 -14.77 58.42
CA ALA A 27 -17.01 -16.19 58.12
C ALA A 27 -18.29 -16.62 57.38
N GLY A 28 -18.13 -17.50 56.39
CA GLY A 28 -19.23 -18.17 55.70
C GLY A 28 -18.88 -19.65 55.53
N SER A 29 -19.77 -20.54 55.97
CA SER A 29 -19.49 -21.98 56.11
C SER A 29 -20.29 -22.82 55.12
N SER A 30 -19.71 -23.97 54.76
CA SER A 30 -20.37 -25.18 54.24
C SER A 30 -21.12 -25.10 52.89
N PHE A 31 -20.59 -25.80 51.89
CA PHE A 31 -21.13 -27.13 51.53
C PHE A 31 -20.07 -27.94 50.78
N GLY A 32 -19.93 -29.22 51.11
CA GLY A 32 -18.91 -30.10 50.52
C GLY A 32 -19.50 -31.19 49.63
N ILE A 33 -18.76 -31.59 48.59
CA ILE A 33 -18.93 -32.87 47.90
C ILE A 33 -17.56 -33.53 47.75
N HIS A 34 -17.47 -34.80 48.12
CA HIS A 34 -16.25 -35.59 48.07
C HIS A 34 -15.85 -35.97 46.64
N ALA A 35 -14.55 -35.89 46.34
CA ALA A 35 -13.88 -36.82 45.44
C ALA A 35 -12.49 -37.15 46.01
N ARG A 36 -12.30 -38.40 46.42
CA ARG A 36 -10.98 -38.92 46.84
C ARG A 36 -10.23 -39.40 45.61
N HIS A 37 -8.95 -39.06 45.48
CA HIS A 37 -7.94 -40.00 45.02
C HIS A 37 -6.59 -39.61 45.63
N ALA A 38 -5.94 -40.57 46.29
CA ALA A 38 -4.65 -40.39 46.92
C ALA A 38 -3.52 -40.91 46.02
N SER A 39 -2.35 -40.28 46.08
CA SER A 39 -1.05 -40.96 46.01
C SER A 39 0.10 -40.02 46.44
N THR A 40 0.73 -40.40 47.55
CA THR A 40 2.17 -40.26 47.90
C THR A 40 3.02 -39.24 47.12
N SER A 41 3.52 -38.16 47.74
CA SER A 41 4.61 -38.11 48.74
C SER A 41 6.02 -38.26 48.16
N LEU A 42 6.78 -37.15 48.17
CA LEU A 42 8.17 -37.10 48.64
C LEU A 42 8.55 -35.64 48.93
N ARG A 43 9.08 -35.35 50.13
CA ARG A 43 9.39 -34.00 50.62
C ARG A 43 10.86 -33.93 51.03
N GLY A 44 11.66 -33.14 50.32
CA GLY A 44 13.05 -32.80 50.68
C GLY A 44 13.17 -31.30 51.03
N PRO A 45 14.04 -30.90 51.97
CA PRO A 45 14.07 -29.52 52.48
C PRO A 45 15.07 -28.60 51.76
N GLY A 46 14.71 -27.32 51.66
CA GLY A 46 15.66 -26.21 51.88
C GLY A 46 16.54 -25.71 50.74
N ALA A 47 15.99 -24.90 49.83
CA ALA A 47 16.74 -23.86 49.12
C ALA A 47 15.81 -22.72 48.68
N HIS A 48 15.81 -21.59 49.42
CA HIS A 48 15.06 -20.40 49.04
C HIS A 48 15.79 -19.66 47.90
N ILE A 49 15.41 -19.92 46.65
CA ILE A 49 15.81 -19.12 45.49
C ILE A 49 14.67 -18.17 45.13
N THR A 50 14.78 -16.91 45.54
CA THR A 50 13.89 -15.83 45.11
C THR A 50 14.12 -15.51 43.63
N ARG A 51 13.35 -16.15 42.74
CA ARG A 51 13.23 -15.74 41.34
C ARG A 51 12.24 -14.56 41.22
N PRO A 52 12.55 -13.48 40.50
CA PRO A 52 11.59 -12.42 40.23
C PRO A 52 10.55 -12.88 39.21
N THR A 53 9.34 -13.20 39.68
CA THR A 53 8.17 -13.43 38.82
C THR A 53 7.43 -12.12 38.57
N GLY A 54 7.33 -11.66 37.32
CA GLY A 54 6.52 -10.47 37.04
C GLY A 54 6.76 -9.70 35.74
N ILE A 55 7.04 -10.35 34.62
CA ILE A 55 6.76 -9.70 33.31
C ILE A 55 5.26 -9.88 33.07
N PRO A 56 4.44 -8.81 33.00
CA PRO A 56 3.00 -8.96 32.79
C PRO A 56 2.75 -9.51 31.39
N SER A 57 2.19 -10.71 31.31
CA SER A 57 1.83 -11.34 30.04
C SER A 57 0.70 -10.54 29.36
N PHE A 58 0.95 -10.06 28.15
CA PHE A 58 0.01 -9.27 27.32
C PHE A 58 -1.36 -9.95 27.07
N ARG A 59 -1.47 -11.25 27.37
CA ARG A 59 -2.64 -12.11 27.14
C ARG A 59 -3.89 -11.74 27.97
N GLY A 60 -3.73 -11.06 29.11
CA GLY A 60 -4.84 -10.79 30.04
C GLY A 60 -5.86 -9.73 29.56
N TYR A 61 -5.45 -8.81 28.69
CA TYR A 61 -6.25 -7.60 28.41
C TYR A 61 -7.29 -7.75 27.29
N TYR A 62 -7.24 -8.80 26.47
CA TYR A 62 -8.24 -9.02 25.40
C TYR A 62 -9.56 -9.63 25.91
N TYR A 63 -9.53 -10.44 26.97
CA TYR A 63 -10.72 -11.08 27.51
C TYR A 63 -11.71 -10.12 28.18
N TYR A 64 -11.25 -8.95 28.65
CA TYR A 64 -12.11 -7.99 29.35
C TYR A 64 -13.01 -7.16 28.43
N TYR A 65 -12.71 -7.05 27.14
CA TYR A 65 -13.48 -6.23 26.19
C TYR A 65 -14.48 -7.02 25.33
N SER A 66 -14.34 -8.33 25.22
CA SER A 66 -15.31 -9.20 24.54
C SER A 66 -16.60 -9.42 25.37
N LEU A 67 -16.56 -9.21 26.70
CA LEU A 67 -17.75 -9.19 27.54
C LEU A 67 -18.51 -7.84 27.47
N SER A 68 -17.80 -6.71 27.50
CA SER A 68 -18.43 -5.37 27.60
C SER A 68 -19.23 -4.95 26.36
N LEU A 69 -19.00 -5.58 25.20
CA LEU A 69 -19.78 -5.33 23.98
C LEU A 69 -21.13 -6.07 23.94
N ARG A 70 -21.49 -6.82 24.98
CA ARG A 70 -22.79 -7.54 25.06
C ARG A 70 -23.89 -6.79 25.81
N THR A 71 -23.59 -5.61 26.35
CA THR A 71 -24.53 -4.78 27.14
C THR A 71 -24.41 -3.30 26.73
N GLY A 72 -24.86 -2.98 25.52
CA GLY A 72 -24.95 -1.60 25.00
C GLY A 72 -26.34 -1.34 24.42
N SER A 73 -27.14 -0.56 25.15
CA SER A 73 -28.51 -0.20 24.77
C SER A 73 -28.55 0.60 23.46
N ASN A 74 -29.49 0.29 22.57
CA ASN A 74 -29.87 1.19 21.48
C ASN A 74 -30.43 2.49 22.06
N GLN A 75 -29.94 3.64 21.60
CA GLN A 75 -30.68 4.90 21.58
C GLN A 75 -30.36 5.67 20.31
N ASP A 76 -31.41 6.21 19.69
CA ASP A 76 -31.36 6.92 18.42
C ASP A 76 -30.62 8.26 18.50
N VAL A 77 -29.77 8.53 17.50
CA VAL A 77 -29.38 9.90 17.13
C VAL A 77 -29.38 10.02 15.61
N GLY A 78 -30.58 10.15 15.04
CA GLY A 78 -30.77 10.42 13.62
C GLY A 78 -30.73 11.92 13.30
N GLY A 79 -30.00 12.27 12.23
CA GLY A 79 -30.21 13.51 11.47
C GLY A 79 -29.56 14.80 12.01
N LEU A 80 -28.49 15.24 11.34
CA LEU A 80 -28.38 16.54 10.67
C LEU A 80 -27.04 16.63 9.91
N LEU A 81 -27.00 17.43 8.83
CA LEU A 81 -25.87 17.79 7.95
C LEU A 81 -25.70 17.00 6.64
N ALA A 82 -26.62 17.26 5.70
CA ALA A 82 -26.35 17.14 4.27
C ALA A 82 -26.80 18.43 3.56
N GLY A 83 -25.86 19.27 3.14
CA GLY A 83 -26.10 20.52 2.41
C GLY A 83 -25.26 20.56 1.12
N PRO A 84 -25.85 20.88 -0.06
CA PRO A 84 -25.14 20.74 -1.34
C PRO A 84 -24.39 22.02 -1.74
N LEU A 85 -23.06 22.01 -1.63
CA LEU A 85 -22.18 23.08 -2.15
C LEU A 85 -21.00 22.53 -2.95
N LEU A 86 -21.26 21.94 -4.13
CA LEU A 86 -20.20 21.63 -5.12
C LEU A 86 -20.69 21.38 -6.57
N GLY A 87 -21.87 21.90 -6.95
CA GLY A 87 -22.44 21.68 -8.29
C GLY A 87 -21.77 22.43 -9.46
N GLY A 88 -21.06 23.53 -9.20
CA GLY A 88 -20.63 24.46 -10.27
C GLY A 88 -19.54 23.96 -11.22
N ARG A 89 -18.68 23.02 -10.80
CA ARG A 89 -17.46 22.68 -11.57
C ARG A 89 -17.67 21.59 -12.63
N GLN A 90 -18.68 20.74 -12.49
CA GLN A 90 -18.98 19.68 -13.46
C GLN A 90 -19.78 20.17 -14.68
N GLN A 91 -20.52 21.28 -14.56
CA GLN A 91 -21.29 21.81 -15.68
C GLN A 91 -20.37 22.43 -16.74
N ALA A 92 -19.35 23.20 -16.33
CA ALA A 92 -18.38 23.80 -17.25
C ALA A 92 -17.65 22.78 -18.15
N ASP A 93 -17.33 21.59 -17.62
CA ASP A 93 -16.64 20.54 -18.38
C ASP A 93 -17.58 19.78 -19.35
N LYS A 94 -18.88 19.72 -19.03
CA LYS A 94 -19.92 19.26 -19.97
C LYS A 94 -20.11 20.26 -21.11
N ASP A 95 -20.23 21.54 -20.78
CA ASP A 95 -20.44 22.62 -21.76
C ASP A 95 -19.23 22.76 -22.72
N ALA A 96 -18.01 22.53 -22.23
CA ALA A 96 -16.79 22.49 -23.05
C ALA A 96 -16.82 21.32 -24.07
N LYS A 97 -17.17 20.10 -23.61
CA LYS A 97 -17.29 18.92 -24.48
C LYS A 97 -18.43 19.05 -25.49
N GLU A 98 -19.54 19.69 -25.13
CA GLU A 98 -20.63 19.94 -26.08
C GLU A 98 -20.24 20.96 -27.17
N LYS A 99 -19.50 22.02 -26.80
CA LYS A 99 -18.93 22.97 -27.78
C LYS A 99 -17.97 22.30 -28.76
N GLU A 100 -17.11 21.39 -28.30
CA GLU A 100 -16.23 20.62 -29.20
C GLU A 100 -17.02 19.70 -30.13
N LYS A 101 -18.07 19.03 -29.62
CA LYS A 101 -18.95 18.15 -30.39
C LYS A 101 -19.76 18.91 -31.44
N LYS A 102 -20.20 20.15 -31.13
CA LYS A 102 -20.81 21.08 -32.11
C LYS A 102 -19.80 21.56 -33.16
N LYS A 103 -18.56 21.89 -32.77
CA LYS A 103 -17.50 22.28 -33.72
C LYS A 103 -17.17 21.16 -34.73
N LYS A 104 -17.16 19.90 -34.29
CA LYS A 104 -16.97 18.73 -35.18
C LYS A 104 -18.16 18.47 -36.12
N ARG A 105 -19.39 18.83 -35.73
CA ARG A 105 -20.58 18.72 -36.60
C ARG A 105 -20.72 19.87 -37.61
N GLY A 106 -20.24 21.06 -37.28
CA GLY A 106 -20.26 22.22 -38.18
C GLY A 106 -19.34 22.09 -39.41
N GLY A 107 -18.37 21.17 -39.40
CA GLY A 107 -17.44 20.97 -40.52
C GLY A 107 -17.99 20.19 -41.71
N GLN A 108 -19.22 19.67 -41.65
CA GLN A 108 -19.77 18.73 -42.65
C GLN A 108 -21.02 19.25 -43.40
N GLN A 109 -21.43 20.50 -43.17
CA GLN A 109 -22.45 21.19 -43.97
C GLN A 109 -21.97 22.60 -44.31
N GLY A 110 -21.65 22.86 -45.58
CA GLY A 110 -21.10 24.16 -46.00
C GLY A 110 -20.82 24.35 -47.49
N GLY A 111 -21.33 23.49 -48.38
CA GLY A 111 -21.27 23.67 -49.83
C GLY A 111 -22.41 24.52 -50.36
N GLY A 112 -22.54 25.78 -49.90
CA GLY A 112 -23.67 26.66 -50.22
C GLY A 112 -23.22 28.08 -50.58
N LYS A 113 -23.35 28.44 -51.86
CA LYS A 113 -23.03 29.77 -52.40
C LYS A 113 -24.12 30.77 -51.98
N GLY A 114 -23.76 31.88 -51.34
CA GLY A 114 -24.67 32.99 -51.04
C GLY A 114 -23.91 34.19 -50.46
N GLY A 115 -23.91 35.31 -51.16
CA GLY A 115 -23.23 36.54 -50.74
C GLY A 115 -24.16 37.51 -49.99
N GLY A 116 -23.57 38.53 -49.37
CA GLY A 116 -24.28 39.61 -48.69
C GLY A 116 -23.39 40.28 -47.65
N GLY A 117 -23.10 41.58 -47.81
CA GLY A 117 -22.20 42.31 -46.92
C GLY A 117 -22.87 42.84 -45.65
N GLY A 118 -22.05 43.34 -44.70
CA GLY A 118 -22.52 44.00 -43.48
C GLY A 118 -21.37 44.68 -42.72
N GLN A 119 -21.45 46.00 -42.57
CA GLN A 119 -20.53 46.82 -41.77
C GLN A 119 -20.82 46.76 -40.26
N GLY A 120 -19.84 47.12 -39.42
CA GLY A 120 -20.13 47.87 -38.19
C GLY A 120 -19.48 47.40 -36.87
N GLY A 121 -18.40 48.10 -36.48
CA GLY A 121 -18.43 48.96 -35.28
C GLY A 121 -18.27 48.39 -33.85
N GLY A 122 -17.13 48.74 -33.21
CA GLY A 122 -16.97 48.91 -31.74
C GLY A 122 -16.89 47.64 -30.88
N GLY A 123 -16.24 47.65 -29.70
CA GLY A 123 -15.43 48.68 -29.05
C GLY A 123 -15.17 48.36 -27.56
N ALA A 124 -14.05 48.89 -27.02
CA ALA A 124 -13.67 48.97 -25.59
C ALA A 124 -13.31 47.69 -24.78
N GLY A 125 -12.20 47.77 -24.02
CA GLY A 125 -12.36 47.68 -22.55
C GLY A 125 -11.39 46.91 -21.62
N GLY A 126 -10.06 47.07 -21.70
CA GLY A 126 -9.11 46.85 -20.56
C GLY A 126 -9.00 45.43 -19.95
N ALA A 127 -8.19 45.17 -18.90
CA ALA A 127 -6.95 45.78 -18.41
C ALA A 127 -6.24 44.84 -17.39
N GLY A 128 -4.89 44.85 -17.32
CA GLY A 128 -4.07 44.06 -16.37
C GLY A 128 -3.80 42.61 -16.81
N GLY A 129 -2.59 42.03 -16.74
CA GLY A 129 -1.35 42.39 -16.04
C GLY A 129 -1.16 41.51 -14.79
N GLY A 130 -0.08 40.73 -14.60
CA GLY A 130 1.06 40.39 -15.47
C GLY A 130 2.09 39.52 -14.70
N LYS A 131 3.11 38.98 -15.40
CA LYS A 131 4.25 38.18 -14.88
C LYS A 131 3.90 36.83 -14.19
N GLY A 132 4.63 35.73 -14.35
CA GLY A 132 5.83 35.46 -15.17
C GLY A 132 6.67 34.33 -14.53
N ILE A 133 7.53 33.66 -15.33
CA ILE A 133 8.43 32.52 -14.95
C ILE A 133 7.63 31.21 -14.70
N GLY A 134 7.80 30.10 -15.44
CA GLY A 134 9.00 29.42 -15.96
C GLY A 134 9.28 28.19 -15.07
N MET A 135 9.75 26.99 -15.46
CA MET A 135 10.25 26.38 -16.71
C MET A 135 10.29 24.84 -16.40
N THR A 136 10.13 23.84 -17.30
CA THR A 136 9.89 23.76 -18.76
C THR A 136 9.26 22.38 -19.09
N GLN A 137 8.67 22.17 -20.27
CA GLN A 137 8.51 20.84 -20.90
C GLN A 137 9.20 20.86 -22.27
N ASN A 138 10.06 19.87 -22.54
CA ASN A 138 10.85 19.81 -23.77
C ASN A 138 10.30 18.72 -24.70
N THR A 139 9.38 19.10 -25.58
CA THR A 139 8.87 18.23 -26.65
C THR A 139 9.32 18.78 -28.00
N ASN A 140 10.46 18.28 -28.50
CA ASN A 140 10.84 18.47 -29.89
C ASN A 140 9.83 17.74 -30.78
N VAL A 141 8.94 18.50 -31.42
CA VAL A 141 8.17 18.07 -32.59
C VAL A 141 8.69 18.88 -33.76
N THR A 142 9.59 18.29 -34.54
CA THR A 142 9.94 18.81 -35.87
C THR A 142 8.72 18.68 -36.77
N MET A 143 8.14 19.81 -37.17
CA MET A 143 7.19 19.86 -38.27
C MET A 143 7.95 20.02 -39.58
N ASP A 144 7.95 18.99 -40.41
CA ASP A 144 8.25 19.13 -41.83
C ASP A 144 6.99 19.58 -42.58
N GLU A 145 7.17 20.54 -43.48
CA GLU A 145 6.10 21.05 -44.34
C GLU A 145 5.58 19.96 -45.30
N LYS A 146 4.26 19.95 -45.54
CA LYS A 146 3.67 19.21 -46.65
C LYS A 146 3.18 20.16 -47.74
N GLY A 147 3.77 20.01 -48.93
CA GLY A 147 3.11 20.41 -50.18
C GLY A 147 1.86 19.56 -50.47
N PRO A 148 1.01 19.98 -51.42
CA PRO A 148 -0.24 19.32 -51.72
C PRO A 148 -0.02 18.02 -52.52
N VAL A 149 -0.59 16.90 -52.05
CA VAL A 149 -0.59 15.62 -52.77
C VAL A 149 -2.02 15.26 -53.18
N VAL A 150 -2.12 14.83 -54.44
CA VAL A 150 -3.35 14.47 -55.16
C VAL A 150 -4.09 13.31 -54.48
N ALA A 151 -5.43 13.32 -54.60
CA ALA A 151 -6.27 12.24 -54.12
C ALA A 151 -6.11 10.97 -54.97
N ASP A 152 -5.56 9.91 -54.37
CA ASP A 152 -5.65 8.53 -54.86
C ASP A 152 -6.03 7.60 -53.69
N GLY A 153 -6.92 6.65 -53.95
CA GLY A 153 -7.74 5.94 -52.96
C GLY A 153 -7.04 4.82 -52.18
N LYS A 154 -5.77 4.98 -51.81
CA LYS A 154 -4.98 3.94 -51.13
C LYS A 154 -5.15 4.02 -49.62
N ARG A 155 -5.68 2.94 -49.01
CA ARG A 155 -5.71 2.75 -47.55
C ARG A 155 -4.30 2.91 -46.99
N ALA A 156 -4.04 4.00 -46.27
CA ALA A 156 -2.80 4.18 -45.54
C ALA A 156 -2.73 3.16 -44.41
N VAL A 157 -1.93 2.10 -44.60
CA VAL A 157 -1.54 1.19 -43.52
C VAL A 157 -0.67 1.99 -42.56
N VAL A 158 -1.23 2.38 -41.42
CA VAL A 158 -0.48 3.04 -40.36
C VAL A 158 0.37 1.97 -39.68
N THR A 159 1.57 1.76 -40.21
CA THR A 159 2.63 1.00 -39.55
C THR A 159 2.99 1.74 -38.25
N VAL A 160 2.43 1.27 -37.14
CA VAL A 160 2.80 1.75 -35.80
C VAL A 160 4.21 1.26 -35.51
N GLU A 161 5.19 2.06 -35.92
CA GLU A 161 6.59 1.81 -35.64
C GLU A 161 6.76 1.74 -34.12
N ARG A 162 7.10 0.55 -33.61
CA ARG A 162 7.33 0.34 -32.18
C ARG A 162 8.56 1.15 -31.76
N MET A 163 8.33 2.36 -31.24
CA MET A 163 9.35 3.16 -30.58
C MET A 163 10.07 2.28 -29.56
N LYS A 164 11.33 1.94 -29.84
CA LYS A 164 12.19 1.15 -28.95
C LYS A 164 12.44 1.98 -27.70
N VAL A 165 11.59 1.82 -26.69
CA VAL A 165 11.72 2.51 -25.40
C VAL A 165 13.10 2.18 -24.84
N LYS A 166 13.98 3.18 -24.84
CA LYS A 166 15.35 3.04 -24.37
C LYS A 166 15.32 2.63 -22.91
N LYS A 167 15.65 1.36 -22.63
CA LYS A 167 15.73 0.81 -21.27
C LYS A 167 16.65 1.71 -20.44
N ARG A 168 16.11 2.36 -19.39
CA ARG A 168 16.92 3.19 -18.49
C ARG A 168 18.00 2.37 -17.81
N SER A 169 19.06 3.05 -17.37
CA SER A 169 20.05 2.40 -16.53
C SER A 169 19.40 1.94 -15.21
N ASN A 170 19.92 0.84 -14.64
CA ASN A 170 19.49 0.36 -13.33
C ASN A 170 19.76 1.43 -12.24
N PHE A 171 20.76 2.27 -12.43
CA PHE A 171 21.13 3.36 -11.51
C PHE A 171 20.10 4.50 -11.51
N GLU A 172 19.65 4.97 -12.68
CA GLU A 172 18.54 5.94 -12.76
C GLU A 172 17.26 5.39 -12.15
N THR A 173 16.99 4.10 -12.35
CA THR A 173 15.83 3.41 -11.76
C THR A 173 15.93 3.38 -10.23
N LEU A 174 17.11 3.08 -9.70
CA LEU A 174 17.39 3.10 -8.26
C LEU A 174 17.23 4.50 -7.66
N ILE A 175 17.76 5.54 -8.32
CA ILE A 175 17.58 6.93 -7.88
C ILE A 175 16.09 7.27 -7.83
N LYS A 176 15.34 7.03 -8.92
CA LYS A 176 13.90 7.31 -8.96
C LYS A 176 13.12 6.58 -7.87
N PHE A 177 13.43 5.30 -7.65
CA PHE A 177 12.82 4.50 -6.59
C PHE A 177 13.14 5.05 -5.19
N GLY A 178 14.38 5.48 -4.95
CA GLY A 178 14.80 6.07 -3.67
C GLY A 178 14.22 7.47 -3.42
N THR A 179 13.96 8.25 -4.48
CA THR A 179 13.33 9.59 -4.38
C THR A 179 11.80 9.55 -4.35
N ASP A 180 11.17 8.47 -4.80
CA ASP A 180 9.71 8.32 -4.74
C ASP A 180 9.27 8.03 -3.30
N ALA A 181 8.27 8.78 -2.82
CA ALA A 181 7.71 8.61 -1.49
C ALA A 181 7.13 7.20 -1.28
N THR A 182 6.61 6.55 -2.33
CA THR A 182 6.12 5.17 -2.21
C THR A 182 7.28 4.16 -2.15
N GLY A 183 8.31 4.29 -2.99
CA GLY A 183 9.53 3.48 -2.91
C GLY A 183 10.24 3.59 -1.56
N LEU A 184 10.32 4.79 -0.99
CA LEU A 184 10.90 5.03 0.33
C LEU A 184 10.02 4.45 1.46
N GLU A 185 8.70 4.59 1.40
CA GLU A 185 7.79 3.93 2.36
C GLU A 185 7.95 2.39 2.36
N ARG A 186 8.09 1.79 1.17
CA ARG A 186 8.34 0.34 1.01
C ARG A 186 9.72 -0.05 1.54
N THR A 187 10.73 0.78 1.34
CA THR A 187 12.08 0.59 1.89
C THR A 187 12.06 0.59 3.43
N PHE A 188 11.35 1.54 4.05
CA PHE A 188 11.17 1.56 5.50
C PHE A 188 10.37 0.35 6.00
N ARG A 189 9.37 -0.12 5.22
CA ARG A 189 8.63 -1.35 5.53
C ARG A 189 9.53 -2.58 5.52
N LEU A 190 10.45 -2.68 4.56
CA LEU A 190 11.40 -3.78 4.47
C LEU A 190 12.33 -3.80 5.69
N PHE A 191 12.93 -2.66 6.03
CA PHE A 191 13.79 -2.58 7.22
C PHE A 191 13.02 -2.85 8.52
N GLN A 192 11.76 -2.40 8.63
CA GLN A 192 10.89 -2.73 9.76
C GLN A 192 10.64 -4.25 9.85
N ALA A 193 10.44 -4.92 8.71
CA ALA A 193 10.20 -6.36 8.64
C ALA A 193 11.47 -7.17 8.96
N LEU A 194 12.63 -6.74 8.47
CA LEU A 194 13.93 -7.35 8.80
C LEU A 194 14.25 -7.20 10.30
N ALA A 195 14.04 -6.02 10.89
CA ALA A 195 14.21 -5.81 12.33
C ALA A 195 13.27 -6.70 13.16
N GLN A 196 12.01 -6.87 12.72
CA GLN A 196 11.05 -7.80 13.31
C GLN A 196 11.54 -9.26 13.22
N CYS A 197 12.11 -9.68 12.09
CA CYS A 197 12.67 -11.03 11.91
C CYS A 197 13.89 -11.26 12.82
N ILE A 198 14.83 -10.31 12.88
CA ILE A 198 16.04 -10.39 13.73
C ILE A 198 15.68 -10.46 15.22
N ALA A 199 14.66 -9.72 15.66
CA ALA A 199 14.21 -9.75 17.06
C ALA A 199 13.62 -11.11 17.46
N HIS A 200 12.84 -11.75 16.57
CA HIS A 200 11.96 -12.88 16.93
C HIS A 200 12.34 -14.24 16.36
N ILE A 201 13.25 -14.33 15.37
CA ILE A 201 13.66 -15.61 14.76
C ILE A 201 15.13 -15.87 15.12
N PRO A 202 15.43 -16.81 16.05
CA PRO A 202 16.80 -17.06 16.52
C PRO A 202 17.79 -17.36 15.39
N SER A 203 17.42 -18.17 14.40
CA SER A 203 18.29 -18.52 13.26
C SER A 203 18.69 -17.29 12.44
N ILE A 204 17.76 -16.38 12.19
CA ILE A 204 18.04 -15.12 11.47
C ILE A 204 18.91 -14.20 12.34
N ARG A 205 18.65 -14.15 13.65
CA ARG A 205 19.49 -13.40 14.61
C ARG A 205 20.93 -13.90 14.61
N SER A 206 21.16 -15.21 14.67
CA SER A 206 22.50 -15.81 14.62
C SER A 206 23.23 -15.52 13.31
N ILE A 207 22.54 -15.61 12.16
CA ILE A 207 23.11 -15.24 10.85
C ILE A 207 23.47 -13.75 10.82
N PHE A 208 22.62 -12.88 11.35
CA PHE A 208 22.87 -11.44 11.41
C PHE A 208 24.06 -11.08 12.33
N ILE A 209 24.17 -11.72 13.50
CA ILE A 209 25.33 -11.59 14.40
C ILE A 209 26.62 -12.02 13.70
N PHE A 210 26.60 -13.18 13.03
CA PHE A 210 27.75 -13.68 12.26
C PHE A 210 28.14 -12.69 11.14
N PHE A 211 27.17 -12.16 10.39
CA PHE A 211 27.43 -11.16 9.36
C PHE A 211 28.04 -9.87 9.93
N LEU A 212 27.50 -9.32 11.02
CA LEU A 212 28.06 -8.13 11.67
C LEU A 212 29.48 -8.38 12.18
N TYR A 213 29.73 -9.56 12.76
CA TYR A 213 31.07 -9.96 13.21
C TYR A 213 32.05 -10.04 12.04
N THR A 214 31.69 -10.72 10.95
CA THR A 214 32.51 -10.81 9.73
C THR A 214 32.76 -9.42 9.11
N LEU A 215 31.73 -8.58 9.00
CA LEU A 215 31.85 -7.22 8.48
C LEU A 215 32.79 -6.37 9.35
N HIS A 216 32.67 -6.45 10.68
CA HIS A 216 33.56 -5.76 11.60
C HIS A 216 35.02 -6.24 11.49
N GLN A 217 35.25 -7.56 11.31
CA GLN A 217 36.61 -8.08 11.08
C GLN A 217 37.18 -7.63 9.72
N VAL A 218 36.37 -7.58 8.65
CA VAL A 218 36.80 -7.04 7.35
C VAL A 218 37.12 -5.55 7.46
N LEU A 219 36.25 -4.74 8.08
CA LEU A 219 36.49 -3.32 8.29
C LEU A 219 37.75 -3.06 9.14
N ARG A 220 37.98 -3.86 10.19
CA ARG A 220 39.23 -3.82 10.96
C ARG A 220 40.44 -4.18 10.10
N ALA A 221 40.38 -5.24 9.31
CA ALA A 221 41.46 -5.64 8.43
C ALA A 221 41.77 -4.57 7.37
N SER A 222 40.75 -3.97 6.75
CA SER A 222 40.92 -2.85 5.80
C SER A 222 41.49 -1.60 6.47
N LEU A 223 41.05 -1.27 7.68
CA LEU A 223 41.58 -0.15 8.46
C LEU A 223 43.05 -0.39 8.84
N VAL A 224 43.39 -1.59 9.31
CA VAL A 224 44.78 -1.97 9.63
C VAL A 224 45.64 -1.93 8.37
N MET A 225 45.24 -2.58 7.27
CA MET A 225 46.00 -2.56 6.01
C MET A 225 46.17 -1.13 5.45
N GLY A 226 45.21 -0.23 5.66
CA GLY A 226 45.33 1.18 5.31
C GLY A 226 46.24 2.01 6.26
N LEU A 227 46.51 1.50 7.46
CA LEU A 227 47.36 2.14 8.49
C LEU A 227 48.69 1.41 8.72
N SER A 228 48.95 0.26 8.05
CA SER A 228 50.14 -0.58 8.20
C SER A 228 51.45 0.03 7.69
N THR A 229 51.50 1.35 7.49
CA THR A 229 52.76 2.11 7.56
C THR A 229 53.31 2.24 8.98
N PHE A 230 52.52 1.92 10.02
CA PHE A 230 52.96 1.92 11.42
C PHE A 230 53.03 0.50 12.02
N ASN A 231 54.25 0.06 12.34
CA ASN A 231 54.56 -1.23 12.97
C ASN A 231 54.08 -1.30 14.43
N LEU A 232 52.86 -1.78 14.69
CA LEU A 232 52.42 -2.18 16.03
C LEU A 232 51.93 -3.65 16.08
N SER A 233 52.30 -4.31 17.18
CA SER A 233 52.20 -5.75 17.44
C SER A 233 50.77 -6.34 17.39
N PRO A 234 50.57 -7.61 16.95
CA PRO A 234 49.24 -8.22 16.85
C PRO A 234 48.63 -8.57 18.22
N PRO A 235 47.39 -8.14 18.52
CA PRO A 235 46.74 -8.44 19.79
C PRO A 235 45.90 -9.74 19.77
N LEU A 236 46.15 -10.56 20.79
CA LEU A 236 45.21 -11.38 21.57
C LEU A 236 44.05 -12.14 20.91
N LYS A 237 44.08 -13.45 21.15
CA LYS A 237 43.15 -14.48 20.69
C LYS A 237 41.93 -14.65 21.62
N GLU A 238 41.19 -13.57 21.87
CA GLU A 238 39.95 -13.63 22.65
C GLU A 238 38.74 -14.01 21.77
N SER A 239 38.54 -15.32 21.58
CA SER A 239 37.31 -15.86 21.00
C SER A 239 36.16 -15.84 22.01
N PHE A 240 35.64 -14.65 22.33
CA PHE A 240 34.40 -14.54 23.11
C PHE A 240 33.21 -15.03 22.25
N PRO A 241 32.46 -16.07 22.68
CA PRO A 241 31.12 -16.28 22.14
C PRO A 241 30.25 -15.05 22.45
N PRO A 242 29.25 -14.73 21.62
CA PRO A 242 28.34 -13.62 21.91
C PRO A 242 27.70 -13.86 23.28
N SER A 243 27.91 -12.94 24.21
CA SER A 243 27.32 -13.06 25.54
C SER A 243 25.79 -13.03 25.43
N THR A 244 25.10 -13.70 26.36
CA THR A 244 23.63 -13.64 26.44
C THR A 244 23.11 -12.21 26.60
N GLU A 245 23.94 -11.33 27.16
CA GLU A 245 23.69 -9.89 27.24
C GLU A 245 23.73 -9.22 25.86
N ALA A 246 24.74 -9.51 25.02
CA ALA A 246 24.82 -8.97 23.67
C ALA A 246 23.60 -9.37 22.81
N GLU A 247 23.10 -10.60 22.95
CA GLU A 247 21.85 -11.00 22.29
C GLU A 247 20.64 -10.17 22.76
N ALA A 248 20.51 -9.94 24.07
CA ALA A 248 19.42 -9.14 24.64
C ALA A 248 19.48 -7.66 24.19
N GLN A 249 20.69 -7.09 24.10
CA GLN A 249 20.93 -5.76 23.55
C GLN A 249 20.50 -5.68 22.07
N ILE A 250 20.88 -6.68 21.23
CA ILE A 250 20.50 -6.73 19.82
C ILE A 250 18.98 -6.82 19.63
N ILE A 251 18.28 -7.64 20.42
CA ILE A 251 16.81 -7.71 20.38
C ILE A 251 16.19 -6.35 20.72
N THR A 252 16.69 -5.69 21.77
CA THR A 252 16.22 -4.37 22.22
C THR A 252 16.42 -3.30 21.14
N ILE A 253 17.61 -3.27 20.52
CA ILE A 253 17.94 -2.35 19.42
C ILE A 253 17.04 -2.62 18.20
N ALA A 254 16.86 -3.88 17.81
CA ALA A 254 16.01 -4.26 16.68
C ALA A 254 14.55 -3.83 16.89
N LEU A 255 13.99 -4.04 18.10
CA LEU A 255 12.64 -3.57 18.45
C LEU A 255 12.53 -2.04 18.46
N GLY A 256 13.56 -1.33 18.93
CA GLY A 256 13.64 0.14 18.88
C GLY A 256 13.67 0.68 17.45
N VAL A 257 14.55 0.13 16.60
CA VAL A 257 14.64 0.44 15.16
C VAL A 257 13.31 0.18 14.46
N ARG A 258 12.68 -0.97 14.71
CA ARG A 258 11.34 -1.30 14.19
C ARG A 258 10.31 -0.25 14.57
N SER A 259 10.30 0.20 15.83
CA SER A 259 9.36 1.22 16.31
C SER A 259 9.56 2.56 15.60
N LYS A 260 10.80 3.01 15.43
CA LYS A 260 11.14 4.27 14.75
C LYS A 260 10.85 4.22 13.25
N LEU A 261 11.13 3.10 12.58
CA LEU A 261 10.76 2.90 11.17
C LEU A 261 9.24 2.88 10.99
N SER A 262 8.50 2.22 11.90
CA SER A 262 7.04 2.25 11.88
C SER A 262 6.49 3.67 12.03
N GLN A 263 7.08 4.49 12.91
CA GLN A 263 6.73 5.90 13.08
C GLN A 263 7.00 6.71 11.80
N GLY A 264 8.18 6.52 11.18
CA GLY A 264 8.53 7.16 9.91
C GLY A 264 7.57 6.80 8.76
N ARG A 265 7.08 5.56 8.71
CA ARG A 265 6.04 5.16 7.73
C ARG A 265 4.69 5.82 7.93
N ARG A 266 4.32 6.20 9.16
CA ARG A 266 3.07 6.95 9.40
C ARG A 266 3.13 8.32 8.75
N PHE A 267 4.29 8.98 8.82
CA PHE A 267 4.51 10.30 8.22
C PHE A 267 4.24 10.30 6.70
N PHE A 268 4.78 9.32 5.96
CA PHE A 268 4.52 9.18 4.51
C PHE A 268 3.05 8.88 4.15
N ARG A 269 2.24 8.43 5.12
CA ARG A 269 0.83 8.07 4.91
C ARG A 269 -0.16 9.11 5.42
N LEU A 270 0.30 10.15 6.10
CA LEU A 270 -0.53 11.13 6.84
C LEU A 270 -1.68 11.71 6.01
N PHE A 271 -1.48 11.94 4.71
CA PHE A 271 -2.51 12.48 3.80
C PHE A 271 -3.04 11.47 2.75
N ARG A 272 -2.59 10.20 2.78
CA ARG A 272 -2.99 9.17 1.79
C ARG A 272 -4.45 8.70 1.95
N PHE A 273 -5.12 9.08 3.04
CA PHE A 273 -6.56 8.91 3.17
C PHE A 273 -7.33 9.71 2.11
N LEU A 274 -6.89 10.94 1.81
CA LEU A 274 -7.49 11.79 0.76
C LEU A 274 -7.33 11.16 -0.62
N GLU A 275 -6.13 10.65 -0.94
CA GLU A 275 -5.84 9.92 -2.18
C GLU A 275 -6.76 8.69 -2.32
N SER A 276 -6.99 7.96 -1.22
CA SER A 276 -7.84 6.76 -1.18
C SER A 276 -9.32 7.09 -1.40
N PHE A 277 -9.87 8.09 -0.69
CA PHE A 277 -11.26 8.53 -0.87
C PHE A 277 -11.50 9.19 -2.23
N HIS A 278 -10.54 9.97 -2.74
CA HIS A 278 -10.62 10.48 -4.10
C HIS A 278 -10.63 9.34 -5.11
N SER A 279 -9.74 8.37 -4.96
CA SER A 279 -9.68 7.19 -5.83
C SER A 279 -10.92 6.29 -5.76
N ALA A 280 -11.67 6.29 -4.66
CA ALA A 280 -12.95 5.60 -4.51
C ALA A 280 -14.08 6.39 -5.21
N SER A 281 -14.20 7.68 -4.94
CA SER A 281 -15.20 8.55 -5.57
C SER A 281 -15.02 8.67 -7.09
N THR A 282 -13.80 8.69 -7.61
CA THR A 282 -13.54 8.66 -9.06
C THR A 282 -14.05 7.36 -9.70
N LEU A 283 -13.87 6.19 -9.07
CA LEU A 283 -14.44 4.93 -9.58
C LEU A 283 -15.98 4.97 -9.57
N TYR A 284 -16.58 5.50 -8.51
CA TYR A 284 -18.04 5.64 -8.41
C TYR A 284 -18.62 6.53 -9.53
N TYR A 285 -18.03 7.71 -9.76
CA TYR A 285 -18.48 8.59 -10.85
C TYR A 285 -18.17 8.03 -12.26
N GLN A 286 -17.07 7.27 -12.43
CA GLN A 286 -16.79 6.54 -13.67
C GLN A 286 -17.82 5.44 -13.94
N HIS A 287 -18.30 4.75 -12.90
CA HIS A 287 -19.39 3.79 -13.01
C HIS A 287 -20.67 4.48 -13.48
N GLN A 288 -21.08 5.55 -12.79
CA GLN A 288 -22.30 6.30 -13.06
C GLN A 288 -22.33 6.94 -14.45
N ALA A 289 -21.16 7.26 -15.03
CA ALA A 289 -21.05 7.83 -16.37
C ALA A 289 -21.06 6.79 -17.51
N GLN A 290 -20.94 5.49 -17.20
CA GLN A 290 -20.94 4.42 -18.18
C GLN A 290 -22.33 3.78 -18.26
N THR A 291 -22.98 3.91 -19.42
CA THR A 291 -24.28 3.29 -19.71
C THR A 291 -24.25 1.77 -19.54
N GLU A 292 -25.36 1.20 -19.10
CA GLU A 292 -25.46 -0.17 -18.57
C GLU A 292 -25.31 -1.30 -19.60
N THR A 293 -25.20 -0.99 -20.89
CA THR A 293 -25.56 -1.90 -21.99
C THR A 293 -24.71 -3.17 -22.14
N ASP A 294 -23.46 -3.21 -21.66
CA ASP A 294 -22.50 -4.27 -22.02
C ASP A 294 -21.61 -4.77 -20.85
N LYS A 295 -21.98 -4.49 -19.59
CA LYS A 295 -21.17 -4.93 -18.42
C LYS A 295 -21.63 -6.29 -17.92
N SER A 296 -20.69 -7.22 -17.72
CA SER A 296 -20.93 -8.43 -16.94
C SER A 296 -21.26 -8.06 -15.49
N GLU A 297 -22.23 -8.76 -14.86
CA GLU A 297 -22.55 -8.59 -13.44
C GLU A 297 -21.30 -8.73 -12.55
N ALA A 298 -20.39 -9.64 -12.91
CA ALA A 298 -19.14 -9.85 -12.19
C ALA A 298 -18.21 -8.62 -12.21
N ASP A 299 -18.24 -7.81 -13.28
CA ASP A 299 -17.49 -6.54 -13.35
C ASP A 299 -18.11 -5.47 -12.44
N ILE A 300 -19.44 -5.47 -12.29
CA ILE A 300 -20.16 -4.60 -11.36
C ILE A 300 -19.75 -4.92 -9.91
N TYR A 301 -19.77 -6.20 -9.53
CA TYR A 301 -19.31 -6.63 -8.20
C TYR A 301 -17.83 -6.32 -7.95
N CYS A 302 -16.94 -6.60 -8.92
CA CYS A 302 -15.51 -6.25 -8.81
C CYS A 302 -15.31 -4.75 -8.62
N MET A 303 -16.11 -3.91 -9.28
CA MET A 303 -16.02 -2.46 -9.16
C MET A 303 -16.48 -1.96 -7.79
N TRP A 304 -17.58 -2.50 -7.26
CA TRP A 304 -18.02 -2.19 -5.89
C TRP A 304 -17.00 -2.65 -4.84
N LEU A 305 -16.42 -3.83 -4.99
CA LEU A 305 -15.35 -4.31 -4.10
C LEU A 305 -14.09 -3.41 -4.17
N ASP A 306 -13.70 -2.91 -5.35
CA ASP A 306 -12.63 -1.92 -5.48
C ASP A 306 -12.96 -0.59 -4.79
N ILE A 307 -14.21 -0.10 -4.91
CA ILE A 307 -14.68 1.12 -4.24
C ILE A 307 -14.62 0.94 -2.72
N MET A 308 -15.15 -0.18 -2.21
CA MET A 308 -15.15 -0.50 -0.78
C MET A 308 -13.73 -0.69 -0.24
N SER A 309 -12.86 -1.40 -0.96
CA SER A 309 -11.45 -1.58 -0.61
C SER A 309 -10.73 -0.24 -0.45
N LYS A 310 -10.92 0.68 -1.41
CA LYS A 310 -10.34 2.04 -1.34
C LYS A 310 -10.92 2.88 -0.21
N SER A 311 -12.24 2.82 0.02
CA SER A 311 -12.90 3.56 1.11
C SER A 311 -12.45 3.08 2.49
N PHE A 312 -12.36 1.77 2.70
CA PHE A 312 -11.85 1.18 3.94
C PHE A 312 -10.36 1.49 4.15
N ASN A 313 -9.54 1.46 3.08
CA ASN A 313 -8.15 1.92 3.16
C ASN A 313 -8.06 3.42 3.48
N GLY A 314 -8.99 4.24 2.99
CA GLY A 314 -9.14 5.64 3.37
C GLY A 314 -9.39 5.80 4.86
N MET A 315 -10.38 5.09 5.41
CA MET A 315 -10.70 5.10 6.84
C MET A 315 -9.53 4.64 7.72
N TYR A 316 -8.81 3.59 7.32
CA TYR A 316 -7.59 3.15 8.01
C TYR A 316 -6.54 4.26 8.07
N ASN A 317 -6.21 4.87 6.93
CA ASN A 317 -5.19 5.94 6.88
C ASN A 317 -5.65 7.19 7.65
N LEU A 318 -6.96 7.48 7.70
CA LEU A 318 -7.52 8.56 8.52
C LEU A 318 -7.31 8.30 10.02
N PHE A 319 -7.57 7.08 10.50
CA PHE A 319 -7.34 6.73 11.91
C PHE A 319 -5.84 6.66 12.28
N GLU A 320 -4.97 6.22 11.37
CA GLU A 320 -3.52 6.37 11.53
C GLU A 320 -3.08 7.84 11.61
N ALA A 321 -3.69 8.74 10.82
CA ALA A 321 -3.40 10.17 10.86
C ALA A 321 -3.88 10.83 12.16
N LEU A 322 -5.07 10.47 12.67
CA LEU A 322 -5.55 10.95 13.97
C LEU A 322 -4.66 10.46 15.12
N GLY A 323 -4.24 9.19 15.10
CA GLY A 323 -3.31 8.62 16.08
C GLY A 323 -1.82 8.99 15.87
N PHE A 324 -1.49 9.80 14.87
CA PHE A 324 -0.10 10.19 14.58
C PHE A 324 0.47 11.10 15.66
N PHE A 325 -0.32 12.06 16.17
CA PHE A 325 0.14 13.04 17.15
C PHE A 325 0.57 12.38 18.47
N ALA A 326 -0.22 11.45 18.99
CA ALA A 326 0.16 10.64 20.15
C ALA A 326 1.41 9.78 19.89
N ALA A 327 1.56 9.27 18.66
CA ALA A 327 2.74 8.50 18.26
C ALA A 327 4.03 9.33 18.17
N LEU A 328 3.96 10.67 18.20
CA LEU A 328 5.15 11.53 18.34
C LEU A 328 5.73 11.49 19.75
N GLY A 329 4.91 11.18 20.78
CA GLY A 329 5.34 11.13 22.17
C GLY A 329 5.72 12.49 22.77
N VAL A 330 5.28 13.60 22.16
CA VAL A 330 5.48 14.95 22.69
C VAL A 330 4.49 15.21 23.82
N PRO A 331 4.93 15.49 25.06
CA PRO A 331 4.02 15.78 26.17
C PRO A 331 3.10 16.97 25.84
N GLY A 332 1.80 16.81 26.10
CA GLY A 332 0.78 17.82 25.82
C GLY A 332 0.30 17.89 24.36
N LEU A 333 0.89 17.13 23.42
CA LEU A 333 0.45 17.07 22.02
C LEU A 333 -0.41 15.81 21.71
N ASP A 334 -0.90 15.12 22.73
CA ASP A 334 -1.91 14.07 22.59
C ASP A 334 -3.30 14.61 22.94
N PRO A 335 -4.11 15.08 21.96
CA PRO A 335 -5.44 15.64 22.23
C PRO A 335 -6.48 14.57 22.60
N TRP A 336 -6.18 13.28 22.39
CA TRP A 336 -7.14 12.19 22.52
C TRP A 336 -6.88 11.29 23.73
N GLY A 337 -5.64 11.27 24.23
CA GLY A 337 -5.23 10.43 25.35
C GLY A 337 -5.03 8.96 24.97
N ALA A 338 -4.33 8.21 25.83
CA ALA A 338 -3.90 6.85 25.53
C ALA A 338 -5.06 5.88 25.20
N GLU A 339 -6.23 6.05 25.81
CA GLU A 339 -7.39 5.17 25.61
C GLU A 339 -7.99 5.31 24.21
N VAL A 340 -8.25 6.56 23.77
CA VAL A 340 -8.80 6.85 22.45
C VAL A 340 -7.79 6.50 21.35
N ASN A 341 -6.48 6.73 21.57
CA ASN A 341 -5.46 6.31 20.63
C ASN A 341 -5.38 4.78 20.49
N ARG A 342 -5.58 4.02 21.58
CA ARG A 342 -5.69 2.56 21.52
C ARG A 342 -6.91 2.13 20.71
N PHE A 343 -8.05 2.77 20.91
CA PHE A 343 -9.28 2.53 20.14
C PHE A 343 -9.08 2.84 18.64
N LEU A 344 -8.60 4.04 18.29
CA LEU A 344 -8.30 4.45 16.91
C LEU A 344 -7.34 3.46 16.23
N HIS A 345 -6.33 2.96 16.95
CA HIS A 345 -5.41 1.96 16.41
C HIS A 345 -6.12 0.64 16.07
N VAL A 346 -6.93 0.10 16.98
CA VAL A 346 -7.65 -1.18 16.80
C VAL A 346 -8.70 -1.07 15.69
N GLU A 347 -9.54 -0.04 15.69
CA GLU A 347 -10.52 0.16 14.60
C GLU A 347 -9.81 0.41 13.26
N GLY A 348 -8.68 1.11 13.27
CA GLY A 348 -7.84 1.29 12.08
C GLY A 348 -7.36 -0.04 11.50
N GLN A 349 -6.91 -0.97 12.34
CA GLN A 349 -6.54 -2.32 11.88
C GLN A 349 -7.75 -3.08 11.31
N ARG A 350 -8.95 -2.96 11.88
CA ARG A 350 -10.17 -3.58 11.32
C ARG A 350 -10.51 -3.04 9.94
N PHE A 351 -10.48 -1.71 9.76
CA PHE A 351 -10.70 -1.11 8.44
C PHE A 351 -9.63 -1.54 7.42
N TRP A 352 -8.37 -1.66 7.83
CA TRP A 352 -7.32 -2.18 6.95
C TRP A 352 -7.57 -3.64 6.55
N LEU A 353 -7.98 -4.49 7.51
CA LEU A 353 -8.34 -5.89 7.27
C LEU A 353 -9.48 -6.01 6.24
N PHE A 354 -10.56 -5.23 6.39
CA PHE A 354 -11.65 -5.21 5.42
C PHE A 354 -11.21 -4.71 4.04
N ALA A 355 -10.34 -3.70 3.99
CA ALA A 355 -9.80 -3.18 2.73
C ALA A 355 -9.04 -4.27 1.94
N LEU A 356 -8.20 -5.05 2.65
CA LEU A 356 -7.44 -6.17 2.09
C LEU A 356 -8.36 -7.31 1.63
N VAL A 357 -9.34 -7.71 2.45
CA VAL A 357 -10.31 -8.77 2.08
C VAL A 357 -11.07 -8.40 0.81
N CYS A 358 -11.60 -7.17 0.70
CA CYS A 358 -12.25 -6.70 -0.53
C CYS A 358 -11.30 -6.72 -1.74
N GLY A 359 -10.03 -6.32 -1.56
CA GLY A 359 -9.02 -6.34 -2.62
C GLY A 359 -8.68 -7.75 -3.10
N VAL A 360 -8.53 -8.70 -2.18
CA VAL A 360 -8.31 -10.13 -2.48
C VAL A 360 -9.50 -10.71 -3.24
N VAL A 361 -10.73 -10.51 -2.77
CA VAL A 361 -11.93 -11.05 -3.45
C VAL A 361 -12.08 -10.45 -4.85
N ALA A 362 -11.92 -9.13 -5.02
CA ALA A 362 -11.95 -8.49 -6.34
C ALA A 362 -10.85 -9.01 -7.28
N GLY A 363 -9.64 -9.26 -6.75
CA GLY A 363 -8.54 -9.83 -7.52
C GLY A 363 -8.78 -11.28 -7.93
N VAL A 364 -9.36 -12.10 -7.05
CA VAL A 364 -9.71 -13.50 -7.36
C VAL A 364 -10.83 -13.58 -8.40
N VAL A 365 -11.92 -12.82 -8.26
CA VAL A 365 -13.00 -12.81 -9.27
C VAL A 365 -12.47 -12.38 -10.64
N ARG A 366 -11.57 -11.37 -10.69
CA ARG A 366 -10.90 -10.98 -11.94
C ARG A 366 -10.04 -12.09 -12.55
N LEU A 367 -9.31 -12.87 -11.73
CA LEU A 367 -8.51 -14.00 -12.22
C LEU A 367 -9.38 -15.16 -12.74
N VAL A 368 -10.57 -15.37 -12.17
CA VAL A 368 -11.55 -16.35 -12.68
C VAL A 368 -12.14 -15.86 -14.00
N ASN A 369 -12.65 -14.62 -14.07
CA ASN A 369 -13.19 -14.03 -15.30
C ASN A 369 -12.15 -14.00 -16.44
N ASP A 370 -10.91 -13.57 -16.16
CA ASP A 370 -9.82 -13.54 -17.16
C ASP A 370 -9.42 -14.97 -17.62
N ARG A 371 -9.75 -16.03 -16.86
CA ARG A 371 -9.56 -17.44 -17.23
C ARG A 371 -10.73 -17.97 -18.06
N ASP A 372 -11.97 -17.69 -17.68
CA ASP A 372 -13.15 -18.19 -18.40
C ASP A 372 -13.24 -17.60 -19.81
N GLN A 373 -12.96 -16.30 -19.94
CA GLN A 373 -12.82 -15.66 -21.26
C GLN A 373 -11.72 -16.31 -22.11
N ALA A 374 -10.67 -16.89 -21.51
CA ALA A 374 -9.58 -17.52 -22.26
C ALA A 374 -10.01 -18.85 -22.90
N GLY A 375 -10.90 -19.59 -22.23
CA GLY A 375 -11.50 -20.80 -22.79
C GLY A 375 -12.43 -20.50 -23.96
N VAL A 376 -13.23 -19.42 -23.86
CA VAL A 376 -14.14 -18.99 -24.93
C VAL A 376 -13.38 -18.49 -26.16
N ASP A 377 -12.41 -17.57 -25.97
CA ASP A 377 -11.57 -17.04 -27.06
C ASP A 377 -10.88 -18.18 -27.85
N GLY A 378 -10.31 -19.17 -27.13
CA GLY A 378 -9.59 -20.28 -27.73
C GLY A 378 -10.47 -21.28 -28.48
N ALA A 379 -11.73 -21.45 -28.08
CA ALA A 379 -12.68 -22.33 -28.76
C ALA A 379 -13.29 -21.69 -30.02
N GLY A 380 -13.59 -20.39 -29.98
CA GLY A 380 -14.14 -19.65 -31.13
C GLY A 380 -13.15 -19.57 -32.31
N ASP A 381 -11.89 -19.24 -32.01
CA ASP A 381 -10.80 -19.14 -33.00
C ASP A 381 -10.59 -20.43 -33.82
N ALA A 382 -10.76 -21.61 -33.19
CA ALA A 382 -10.63 -22.89 -33.88
C ALA A 382 -11.79 -23.11 -34.86
N ALA A 383 -13.02 -22.79 -34.45
CA ALA A 383 -14.23 -23.00 -35.24
C ALA A 383 -14.38 -22.04 -36.44
N GLU A 384 -13.87 -20.80 -36.34
CA GLU A 384 -13.85 -19.89 -37.50
C GLU A 384 -12.81 -20.32 -38.54
N THR A 385 -11.64 -20.80 -38.11
CA THR A 385 -10.55 -21.22 -39.00
C THR A 385 -10.94 -22.41 -39.89
N GLU A 386 -11.84 -23.29 -39.45
CA GLU A 386 -12.36 -24.40 -40.26
C GLU A 386 -13.40 -23.93 -41.29
N LYS A 387 -14.31 -23.02 -40.90
CA LYS A 387 -15.40 -22.55 -41.78
C LYS A 387 -14.94 -21.67 -42.94
N GLU A 388 -13.83 -20.96 -42.79
CA GLU A 388 -13.31 -20.13 -43.88
C GLU A 388 -12.63 -20.97 -44.98
N LYS A 389 -12.05 -22.13 -44.63
CA LYS A 389 -11.44 -23.08 -45.58
C LYS A 389 -12.47 -23.81 -46.46
N GLU A 390 -13.65 -24.10 -45.94
CA GLU A 390 -14.70 -24.83 -46.66
C GLU A 390 -15.39 -24.01 -47.77
N LYS A 391 -15.19 -22.68 -47.80
CA LYS A 391 -15.93 -21.76 -48.69
C LYS A 391 -15.15 -21.28 -49.92
N GLN A 392 -13.88 -21.67 -50.09
CA GLN A 392 -13.04 -21.25 -51.22
C GLN A 392 -12.82 -22.31 -52.32
N THR A 393 -13.35 -23.52 -52.18
CA THR A 393 -13.08 -24.66 -53.09
C THR A 393 -13.82 -24.58 -54.44
N GLY A 394 -14.07 -23.36 -54.97
CA GLY A 394 -14.95 -23.12 -56.11
C GLY A 394 -14.44 -22.11 -57.14
N THR A 395 -13.80 -22.62 -58.20
CA THR A 395 -13.62 -21.99 -59.53
C THR A 395 -12.56 -20.88 -59.71
N LYS A 396 -11.35 -21.28 -60.15
CA LYS A 396 -10.52 -20.71 -61.27
C LYS A 396 -9.02 -20.99 -61.05
N GLU A 397 -8.35 -21.57 -62.05
CA GLU A 397 -7.04 -22.24 -61.90
C GLU A 397 -5.80 -21.42 -62.32
N GLU A 398 -5.92 -20.16 -62.77
CA GLU A 398 -4.81 -19.48 -63.48
C GLU A 398 -3.99 -18.44 -62.67
N ASP A 399 -4.28 -18.21 -61.38
CA ASP A 399 -3.59 -17.20 -60.53
C ASP A 399 -3.15 -17.75 -59.14
N GLU A 400 -2.92 -19.06 -59.01
CA GLU A 400 -2.73 -19.72 -57.70
C GLU A 400 -1.52 -19.22 -56.90
N HIS A 401 -0.36 -19.05 -57.54
CA HIS A 401 0.91 -18.86 -56.83
C HIS A 401 0.99 -17.50 -56.09
N GLY A 402 0.31 -16.47 -56.60
CA GLY A 402 0.27 -15.14 -55.97
C GLY A 402 -0.65 -15.08 -54.74
N ASN A 403 -1.71 -15.89 -54.70
CA ASN A 403 -2.66 -15.90 -53.59
C ASN A 403 -2.14 -16.69 -52.38
N GLN A 404 -1.39 -17.77 -52.59
CA GLN A 404 -0.80 -18.57 -51.50
C GLN A 404 0.14 -17.74 -50.61
N LEU A 405 1.08 -16.99 -51.21
CA LEU A 405 2.02 -16.12 -50.48
C LEU A 405 1.32 -15.06 -49.61
N LYS A 406 0.23 -14.49 -50.13
CA LYS A 406 -0.57 -13.47 -49.44
C LYS A 406 -1.38 -14.04 -48.28
N GLU A 407 -1.77 -15.30 -48.38
CA GLU A 407 -2.50 -16.01 -47.33
C GLU A 407 -1.56 -16.49 -46.21
N GLU A 408 -0.34 -16.94 -46.53
CA GLU A 408 0.71 -17.17 -45.52
C GLU A 408 1.03 -15.90 -44.71
N GLU A 409 1.18 -14.75 -45.37
CA GLU A 409 1.48 -13.48 -44.70
C GLU A 409 0.36 -13.08 -43.71
N ARG A 410 -0.91 -13.29 -44.10
CA ARG A 410 -2.07 -13.09 -43.22
C ARG A 410 -2.06 -14.03 -42.03
N GLN A 411 -1.80 -15.31 -42.24
CA GLN A 411 -1.76 -16.30 -41.15
C GLN A 411 -0.63 -16.00 -40.15
N ARG A 412 0.54 -15.56 -40.64
CA ARG A 412 1.64 -15.08 -39.78
C ARG A 412 1.23 -13.84 -38.99
N ALA A 413 0.61 -12.84 -39.62
CA ALA A 413 0.14 -11.63 -38.94
C ALA A 413 -0.92 -11.93 -37.86
N VAL A 414 -1.84 -12.85 -38.13
CA VAL A 414 -2.85 -13.32 -37.15
C VAL A 414 -2.17 -14.04 -35.98
N LEU A 415 -1.19 -14.92 -36.26
CA LEU A 415 -0.46 -15.64 -35.21
C LEU A 415 0.36 -14.68 -34.32
N GLU A 416 1.10 -13.73 -34.92
CA GLU A 416 1.80 -12.68 -34.18
C GLU A 416 0.84 -11.82 -33.33
N GLN A 417 -0.35 -11.50 -33.85
CA GLN A 417 -1.35 -10.75 -33.09
C GLN A 417 -1.90 -11.57 -31.91
N LYS A 418 -2.13 -12.87 -32.09
CA LYS A 418 -2.55 -13.79 -31.00
C LYS A 418 -1.45 -13.92 -29.94
N GLU A 419 -0.19 -14.07 -30.33
CA GLU A 419 0.94 -14.09 -29.39
C GLU A 419 1.05 -12.78 -28.59
N GLN A 420 0.90 -11.63 -29.25
CA GLN A 420 0.93 -10.32 -28.58
C GLN A 420 -0.23 -10.16 -27.58
N ARG A 421 -1.46 -10.56 -27.95
CA ARG A 421 -2.62 -10.56 -27.03
C ARG A 421 -2.38 -11.51 -25.85
N ASN A 422 -1.83 -12.70 -26.08
CA ASN A 422 -1.51 -13.68 -25.05
C ASN A 422 -0.40 -13.19 -24.09
N ALA A 423 0.63 -12.51 -24.59
CA ALA A 423 1.66 -11.88 -23.76
C ALA A 423 1.06 -10.80 -22.85
N ILE A 424 0.26 -9.88 -23.41
CA ILE A 424 -0.42 -8.82 -22.65
C ILE A 424 -1.37 -9.40 -21.59
N ARG A 425 -2.08 -10.51 -21.90
CA ARG A 425 -2.96 -11.23 -20.97
C ARG A 425 -2.17 -11.86 -19.82
N LYS A 426 -1.08 -12.58 -20.10
CA LYS A 426 -0.19 -13.18 -19.08
C LYS A 426 0.37 -12.12 -18.15
N ASP A 427 0.87 -11.01 -18.71
CA ASP A 427 1.35 -9.84 -17.97
C ASP A 427 0.29 -9.23 -17.04
N ARG A 428 -0.97 -9.15 -17.49
CA ARG A 428 -2.10 -8.66 -16.69
C ARG A 428 -2.41 -9.61 -15.54
N CYS A 429 -2.54 -10.91 -15.83
CA CYS A 429 -2.79 -11.96 -14.86
C CYS A 429 -1.70 -11.98 -13.77
N MET A 430 -0.41 -11.95 -14.15
CA MET A 430 0.71 -11.91 -13.21
C MET A 430 0.71 -10.67 -12.30
N ARG A 431 0.26 -9.50 -12.80
CA ARG A 431 0.07 -8.30 -11.94
C ARG A 431 -1.06 -8.50 -10.93
N ILE A 432 -2.21 -9.04 -11.35
CA ILE A 432 -3.33 -9.28 -10.44
C ILE A 432 -2.94 -10.34 -9.39
N GLN A 433 -2.30 -11.43 -9.80
CA GLN A 433 -1.82 -12.48 -8.90
C GLN A 433 -0.81 -11.97 -7.87
N ARG A 434 0.20 -11.18 -8.28
CA ARG A 434 1.17 -10.59 -7.35
C ARG A 434 0.50 -9.70 -6.31
N ARG A 435 -0.46 -8.87 -6.73
CA ARG A 435 -1.26 -8.05 -5.82
C ARG A 435 -2.08 -8.88 -4.85
N VAL A 436 -2.81 -9.89 -5.33
CA VAL A 436 -3.59 -10.81 -4.45
C VAL A 436 -2.69 -11.49 -3.43
N MET A 437 -1.50 -11.98 -3.84
CA MET A 437 -0.54 -12.59 -2.92
C MET A 437 0.02 -11.59 -1.90
N ALA A 438 0.29 -10.34 -2.31
CA ALA A 438 0.74 -9.30 -1.39
C ALA A 438 -0.36 -8.92 -0.37
N ASP A 439 -1.61 -8.75 -0.82
CA ASP A 439 -2.75 -8.42 0.02
C ASP A 439 -3.06 -9.59 1.00
N LEU A 440 -2.96 -10.85 0.55
CA LEU A 440 -3.09 -12.05 1.39
C LEU A 440 -2.02 -12.15 2.48
N LEU A 441 -0.75 -11.88 2.15
CA LEU A 441 0.34 -11.83 3.13
C LEU A 441 0.15 -10.68 4.13
N ASP A 442 -0.42 -9.56 3.67
CA ASP A 442 -0.70 -8.40 4.51
C ASP A 442 -1.87 -8.62 5.48
N LEU A 443 -2.83 -9.52 5.20
CA LEU A 443 -3.95 -9.86 6.11
C LEU A 443 -3.48 -10.32 7.50
N ALA A 444 -2.32 -10.97 7.57
CA ALA A 444 -1.77 -11.48 8.84
C ALA A 444 -1.48 -10.35 9.85
N GLN A 445 -1.09 -9.16 9.37
CA GLN A 445 -0.68 -8.07 10.23
C GLN A 445 -1.85 -7.42 11.00
N PRO A 446 -2.96 -6.95 10.38
CA PRO A 446 -4.12 -6.49 11.12
C PRO A 446 -4.90 -7.65 11.74
N GLY A 447 -4.92 -8.84 11.12
CA GLY A 447 -5.62 -10.01 11.66
C GLY A 447 -5.04 -10.49 13.00
N ALA A 448 -3.73 -10.38 13.22
CA ALA A 448 -3.12 -10.61 14.54
C ALA A 448 -3.61 -9.57 15.58
N VAL A 449 -3.63 -8.27 15.24
CA VAL A 449 -4.12 -7.22 16.15
C VAL A 449 -5.62 -7.35 16.45
N VAL A 450 -6.41 -7.90 15.54
CA VAL A 450 -7.84 -8.21 15.77
C VAL A 450 -8.03 -9.54 16.53
N GLY A 451 -6.98 -10.36 16.68
CA GLY A 451 -7.01 -11.65 17.36
C GLY A 451 -7.54 -12.81 16.50
N TRP A 452 -7.58 -12.66 15.18
CA TRP A 452 -7.98 -13.71 14.23
C TRP A 452 -6.85 -14.71 13.94
N PHE A 453 -5.60 -14.26 14.01
CA PHE A 453 -4.42 -15.10 13.87
C PHE A 453 -3.68 -15.20 15.20
N PRO A 454 -3.02 -16.34 15.50
CA PRO A 454 -2.17 -16.43 16.68
C PRO A 454 -0.98 -15.48 16.53
N ASP A 455 -0.63 -14.79 17.62
CA ASP A 455 0.50 -13.84 17.66
C ASP A 455 1.84 -14.57 17.54
N TRP A 456 2.31 -14.78 16.31
CA TRP A 456 3.66 -15.27 15.99
C TRP A 456 4.47 -14.13 15.38
N PRO A 457 5.18 -13.32 16.19
CA PRO A 457 5.75 -12.06 15.71
C PRO A 457 6.84 -12.26 14.64
N GLY A 458 7.54 -13.40 14.66
CA GLY A 458 8.50 -13.78 13.62
C GLY A 458 7.83 -14.10 12.28
N MET A 459 6.71 -14.85 12.29
CA MET A 459 5.96 -15.18 11.07
C MET A 459 5.37 -13.94 10.41
N ILE A 460 4.80 -13.02 11.20
CA ILE A 460 4.32 -11.71 10.72
C ILE A 460 5.47 -10.91 10.09
N GLY A 461 6.68 -10.99 10.67
CA GLY A 461 7.90 -10.42 10.09
C GLY A 461 8.19 -10.98 8.69
N LEU A 462 8.21 -12.31 8.53
CA LEU A 462 8.45 -12.98 7.25
C LEU A 462 7.38 -12.66 6.20
N MET A 463 6.10 -12.70 6.58
CA MET A 463 4.99 -12.33 5.69
C MET A 463 5.11 -10.88 5.23
N MET A 464 5.50 -9.95 6.12
CA MET A 464 5.74 -8.56 5.77
C MET A 464 6.98 -8.37 4.88
N VAL A 465 8.04 -9.19 5.02
CA VAL A 465 9.15 -9.20 4.03
C VAL A 465 8.62 -9.64 2.66
N GLY A 466 7.85 -10.73 2.59
CA GLY A 466 7.28 -11.24 1.35
C GLY A 466 6.36 -10.25 0.62
N SER A 467 5.41 -9.64 1.33
CA SER A 467 4.51 -8.65 0.73
C SER A 467 5.24 -7.36 0.33
N THR A 468 6.27 -6.95 1.08
CA THR A 468 7.10 -5.81 0.73
C THR A 468 7.96 -6.08 -0.50
N TRP A 469 8.49 -7.30 -0.66
CA TRP A 469 9.20 -7.71 -1.88
C TRP A 469 8.26 -7.65 -3.09
N LEU A 470 7.10 -8.31 -3.02
CA LEU A 470 6.12 -8.33 -4.11
C LEU A 470 5.70 -6.92 -4.55
N THR A 471 5.33 -6.06 -3.59
CA THR A 471 4.94 -4.67 -3.88
C THR A 471 6.12 -3.77 -4.27
N GLY A 472 7.33 -4.06 -3.79
CA GLY A 472 8.56 -3.37 -4.20
C GLY A 472 8.90 -3.59 -5.67
N VAL A 473 8.75 -4.83 -6.17
CA VAL A 473 8.96 -5.15 -7.60
C VAL A 473 7.98 -4.39 -8.50
N GLU A 474 6.71 -4.24 -8.10
CA GLU A 474 5.73 -3.45 -8.87
C GLU A 474 6.09 -1.96 -8.95
N VAL A 475 6.63 -1.38 -7.88
CA VAL A 475 7.10 0.02 -7.88
C VAL A 475 8.38 0.14 -8.72
N TRP A 476 9.31 -0.82 -8.62
CA TRP A 476 10.50 -0.89 -9.46
C TRP A 476 10.16 -0.95 -10.97
N GLU A 477 9.20 -1.80 -11.35
CA GLU A 477 8.67 -1.89 -12.73
C GLU A 477 7.99 -0.60 -13.22
N LYS A 478 7.51 0.27 -12.32
CA LYS A 478 7.00 1.61 -12.67
C LYS A 478 8.14 2.61 -12.83
N CYS A 479 9.13 2.60 -11.94
CA CYS A 479 10.31 3.48 -12.02
C CYS A 479 11.22 3.17 -13.23
N ALA A 480 11.24 1.91 -13.69
CA ALA A 480 12.00 1.46 -14.86
C ALA A 480 11.41 1.92 -16.21
N ARG A 481 10.12 2.28 -16.24
CA ARG A 481 9.42 2.85 -17.39
C ARG A 481 9.59 4.36 -17.44
#